data_AF-A0A498KUH5-F1
#
_entry.id   AF-A0A498KUH5-F1
#
_cell.length_a   1.000
_cell.length_b   1.000
_cell.length_c   1.000
_cell.angle_alpha   90.00
_cell.angle_beta   90.00
_cell.angle_gamma   90.00
#
_symmetry.space_group_name_H-M   'P 1'
#
loop_
_entity.id
_entity.type
_entity.pdbx_description
1 polymer ?
#
loop_
_entity_poly.entity_id
_entity_poly.type
_entity_poly.pdbx_seq_one_letter_code
_entity_poly.pdbx_strand_id
1 'polypeptide(L)'
;MTDESGEDETGDTHFSPATEGSDIVSSDDLAADFDSELWYPTVEDIVEIHDDIIAEDEQSEPGIEEKDRIQYAVDYIKHGVMSKQPETIHEKAFALMRLIASNHWFVDGNKRTALNTTNLFYYLNGYELEYGEDLRAMLKLLAVREDIIDRDTATGYLADQTEPLDEDDWMTLGLTALLNLIVNALDPEDIDAEEILSETADSTDLNNHNG
;
A
#
# COMPACT_ATOMS: atom_id res chain seq x y z
N MET A 1 -29.05 -83.47 20.87
CA MET A 1 -30.20 -82.68 21.34
C MET A 1 -29.97 -81.30 20.75
N THR A 2 -30.43 -81.06 19.51
CA THR A 2 -31.76 -80.46 19.17
C THR A 2 -31.88 -79.10 19.87
N ASP A 3 -32.07 -77.95 19.24
CA ASP A 3 -32.82 -77.56 18.03
C ASP A 3 -32.48 -76.06 17.80
N GLU A 4 -32.35 -75.52 16.58
CA GLU A 4 -33.38 -74.83 15.75
C GLU A 4 -32.93 -73.37 15.52
N SER A 5 -32.78 -72.95 14.25
CA SER A 5 -33.69 -72.10 13.45
C SER A 5 -33.27 -70.62 13.49
N GLY A 6 -32.87 -69.99 12.38
CA GLY A 6 -33.79 -69.40 11.39
C GLY A 6 -34.00 -67.91 11.75
N GLU A 7 -33.32 -66.97 11.07
CA GLU A 7 -33.92 -66.09 10.03
C GLU A 7 -35.26 -65.47 10.47
N ASP A 8 -35.34 -64.14 10.67
CA ASP A 8 -35.79 -63.19 9.63
C ASP A 8 -36.18 -61.80 10.22
N GLU A 9 -36.03 -60.76 9.38
CA GLU A 9 -36.66 -59.41 9.39
C GLU A 9 -36.52 -58.50 10.65
N THR A 10 -36.45 -57.17 10.63
CA THR A 10 -37.02 -56.12 9.78
C THR A 10 -36.15 -54.85 9.91
N GLY A 11 -36.08 -54.05 8.85
CA GLY A 11 -35.42 -52.75 8.89
C GLY A 11 -36.02 -51.79 9.92
N ASP A 12 -35.15 -50.97 10.51
CA ASP A 12 -35.56 -49.71 11.12
C ASP A 12 -34.58 -48.62 10.66
N THR A 13 -35.09 -47.77 9.80
CA THR A 13 -34.41 -46.59 9.26
C THR A 13 -34.38 -45.52 10.35
N HIS A 14 -33.31 -45.47 11.12
CA HIS A 14 -33.00 -44.30 11.95
C HIS A 14 -32.16 -43.31 11.15
N PHE A 15 -32.85 -42.46 10.38
CA PHE A 15 -32.34 -41.15 10.01
C PHE A 15 -32.27 -40.32 11.30
N SER A 16 -31.07 -39.92 11.70
CA SER A 16 -30.84 -38.86 12.67
C SER A 16 -29.89 -37.83 12.07
N PRO A 17 -30.07 -36.56 12.42
CA PRO A 17 -29.99 -35.45 11.49
C PRO A 17 -28.56 -35.02 11.21
N ALA A 18 -28.37 -34.46 10.02
CA ALA A 18 -27.23 -33.65 9.66
C ALA A 18 -26.97 -32.64 10.79
N THR A 19 -25.84 -32.81 11.48
CA THR A 19 -25.25 -31.70 12.22
C THR A 19 -24.43 -30.96 11.18
N GLU A 20 -24.99 -29.85 10.69
CA GLU A 20 -24.24 -28.76 10.09
C GLU A 20 -23.16 -28.34 11.08
N GLY A 21 -21.99 -28.96 10.96
CA GLY A 21 -20.75 -28.36 11.41
C GLY A 21 -20.45 -27.24 10.44
N SER A 22 -20.97 -26.05 10.74
CA SER A 22 -20.35 -24.80 10.32
C SER A 22 -18.90 -24.89 10.79
N ASP A 23 -18.00 -25.25 9.87
CA ASP A 23 -16.58 -24.97 10.03
C ASP A 23 -16.49 -23.44 10.02
N ILE A 24 -16.70 -22.87 11.21
CA ILE A 24 -16.31 -21.51 11.52
C ILE A 24 -14.81 -21.51 11.33
N VAL A 25 -14.38 -21.08 10.15
CA VAL A 25 -12.99 -20.80 9.84
C VAL A 25 -12.49 -19.90 10.96
N SER A 26 -11.49 -20.39 11.69
CA SER A 26 -10.90 -19.64 12.79
C SER A 26 -10.48 -18.27 12.27
N SER A 27 -10.77 -17.21 13.00
CA SER A 27 -10.25 -15.87 12.68
C SER A 27 -8.72 -15.84 12.59
N ASP A 28 -8.05 -16.86 13.15
CA ASP A 28 -6.60 -17.04 13.08
C ASP A 28 -6.12 -17.70 11.75
N ASP A 29 -7.00 -18.38 11.00
CA ASP A 29 -6.67 -19.00 9.70
C ASP A 29 -6.82 -18.03 8.50
N LEU A 30 -7.40 -16.84 8.72
CA LEU A 30 -7.45 -15.76 7.72
C LEU A 30 -6.15 -14.94 7.66
N ALA A 31 -5.22 -15.17 8.58
CA ALA A 31 -3.92 -14.48 8.62
C ALA A 31 -2.84 -15.12 7.73
N ALA A 32 -3.17 -16.21 7.01
CA ALA A 32 -2.19 -17.08 6.37
C ALA A 32 -2.11 -17.00 4.83
N ASP A 33 -2.76 -16.02 4.17
CA ASP A 33 -2.75 -15.91 2.69
C ASP A 33 -2.31 -14.53 2.14
N PHE A 34 -1.79 -13.62 2.98
CA PHE A 34 -1.19 -12.35 2.51
C PHE A 34 0.28 -12.49 2.09
N ASP A 35 0.80 -13.71 1.99
CA ASP A 35 2.02 -14.00 1.23
C ASP A 35 1.77 -13.91 -0.30
N SER A 36 0.64 -13.30 -0.70
CA SER A 36 0.47 -12.63 -1.99
C SER A 36 1.63 -11.64 -2.15
N GLU A 37 2.56 -12.02 -3.02
CA GLU A 37 3.77 -11.30 -3.42
C GLU A 37 3.59 -9.77 -3.29
N LEU A 38 4.15 -9.19 -2.21
CA LEU A 38 4.10 -7.74 -1.99
C LEU A 38 4.53 -7.03 -3.27
N TRP A 39 3.83 -5.97 -3.65
CA TRP A 39 4.30 -5.09 -4.70
C TRP A 39 5.53 -4.33 -4.20
N TYR A 40 6.55 -4.21 -5.04
CA TYR A 40 7.75 -3.45 -4.75
C TYR A 40 8.04 -2.47 -5.89
N PRO A 41 8.42 -1.22 -5.58
CA PRO A 41 8.79 -0.26 -6.60
C PRO A 41 10.03 -0.73 -7.36
N THR A 42 10.04 -0.46 -8.66
CA THR A 42 11.23 -0.55 -9.50
C THR A 42 12.11 0.67 -9.33
N VAL A 43 13.33 0.63 -9.87
CA VAL A 43 14.21 1.81 -9.88
C VAL A 43 13.58 2.92 -10.72
N GLU A 44 12.95 2.55 -11.83
CA GLU A 44 12.23 3.45 -12.72
C GLU A 44 11.07 4.14 -11.99
N ASP A 45 10.23 3.39 -11.25
CA ASP A 45 9.12 3.99 -10.49
C ASP A 45 9.62 5.07 -9.50
N ILE A 46 10.73 4.80 -8.79
CA ILE A 46 11.30 5.74 -7.81
C ILE A 46 11.86 6.99 -8.50
N VAL A 47 12.44 6.82 -9.69
CA VAL A 47 12.95 7.93 -10.50
C VAL A 47 11.82 8.76 -11.08
N GLU A 48 10.76 8.13 -11.59
CA GLU A 48 9.58 8.84 -12.12
C GLU A 48 8.89 9.64 -11.02
N ILE A 49 8.68 9.05 -9.84
CA ILE A 49 8.18 9.77 -8.66
C ILE A 49 9.07 10.96 -8.31
N HIS A 50 10.39 10.83 -8.39
CA HIS A 50 11.31 11.93 -8.13
C HIS A 50 11.19 13.03 -9.20
N ASP A 51 11.19 12.67 -10.48
CA ASP A 51 11.11 13.60 -11.59
C ASP A 51 9.80 14.42 -11.52
N ASP A 52 8.67 13.78 -11.19
CA ASP A 52 7.38 14.44 -10.98
C ASP A 52 7.46 15.45 -9.82
N ILE A 53 8.02 15.06 -8.68
CA ILE A 53 8.19 15.93 -7.50
C ILE A 53 9.07 17.16 -7.80
N ILE A 54 10.09 17.01 -8.62
CA ILE A 54 10.98 18.12 -9.01
C ILE A 54 10.29 19.02 -10.03
N ALA A 55 9.54 18.45 -10.96
CA ALA A 55 8.80 19.22 -11.96
C ALA A 55 7.75 20.15 -11.32
N GLU A 56 7.15 19.73 -10.20
CA GLU A 56 6.18 20.53 -9.43
C GLU A 56 6.81 21.71 -8.67
N ASP A 57 8.14 21.75 -8.49
CA ASP A 57 8.82 22.79 -7.71
C ASP A 57 9.92 23.46 -8.52
N GLU A 58 9.62 24.63 -9.08
CA GLU A 58 10.54 25.42 -9.91
C GLU A 58 11.86 25.81 -9.21
N GLN A 59 11.93 25.71 -7.88
CA GLN A 59 13.14 26.00 -7.10
C GLN A 59 14.02 24.76 -6.88
N SER A 60 13.55 23.58 -7.27
CA SER A 60 14.25 22.31 -7.08
C SER A 60 15.20 22.01 -8.24
N GLU A 61 16.37 21.44 -7.92
CA GLU A 61 17.35 21.05 -8.93
C GLU A 61 17.16 19.58 -9.36
N PRO A 62 16.97 19.30 -10.66
CA PRO A 62 16.86 17.93 -11.15
C PRO A 62 18.21 17.23 -11.13
N GLY A 63 18.20 15.91 -10.94
CA GLY A 63 19.39 15.08 -11.05
C GLY A 63 19.38 13.86 -10.15
N ILE A 64 19.86 12.75 -10.72
CA ILE A 64 20.12 11.50 -10.02
C ILE A 64 21.62 11.40 -9.81
N GLU A 65 22.05 11.23 -8.56
CA GLU A 65 23.47 11.04 -8.28
C GLU A 65 23.90 9.62 -8.65
N GLU A 66 23.19 8.58 -8.19
CA GLU A 66 23.60 7.18 -8.39
C GLU A 66 22.41 6.19 -8.44
N LYS A 67 22.02 5.75 -9.65
CA LYS A 67 20.93 4.76 -9.85
C LYS A 67 21.18 3.41 -9.19
N ASP A 68 22.43 2.95 -9.14
CA ASP A 68 22.80 1.67 -8.52
C ASP A 68 22.44 1.62 -7.02
N ARG A 69 22.39 2.78 -6.34
CA ARG A 69 21.98 2.86 -4.94
C ARG A 69 20.48 2.68 -4.74
N ILE A 70 19.69 3.15 -5.70
CA ILE A 70 18.23 2.93 -5.70
C ILE A 70 17.94 1.43 -5.85
N GLN A 71 18.65 0.76 -6.77
CA GLN A 71 18.53 -0.70 -6.92
C GLN A 71 18.85 -1.44 -5.62
N TYR A 72 19.92 -1.03 -4.92
CA TYR A 72 20.25 -1.61 -3.61
C TYR A 72 19.10 -1.47 -2.60
N ALA A 73 18.38 -0.35 -2.59
CA ALA A 73 17.22 -0.14 -1.71
C ALA A 73 16.14 -1.18 -1.96
N VAL A 74 15.78 -1.35 -3.23
CA VAL A 74 14.74 -2.28 -3.69
C VAL A 74 15.14 -3.72 -3.36
N ASP A 75 16.39 -4.08 -3.65
CA ASP A 75 16.91 -5.42 -3.35
C ASP A 75 16.94 -5.68 -1.84
N TYR A 76 17.32 -4.68 -1.03
CA TYR A 76 17.37 -4.79 0.42
C TYR A 76 15.99 -5.04 1.03
N ILE A 77 14.94 -4.34 0.58
CA ILE A 77 13.59 -4.54 1.13
C ILE A 77 12.94 -5.84 0.65
N LYS A 78 13.31 -6.33 -0.54
CA LYS A 78 12.87 -7.62 -1.07
C LYS A 78 13.53 -8.79 -0.35
N HIS A 79 14.86 -8.79 -0.34
CA HIS A 79 15.66 -9.97 0.00
C HIS A 79 16.38 -9.87 1.35
N GLY A 80 16.44 -8.67 1.94
CA GLY A 80 17.27 -8.42 3.10
C GLY A 80 18.77 -8.58 2.81
N VAL A 81 19.57 -8.58 3.87
CA VAL A 81 21.00 -8.92 3.82
C VAL A 81 21.28 -9.95 4.89
N MET A 82 22.13 -10.94 4.56
CA MET A 82 22.60 -12.13 5.32
C MET A 82 22.21 -12.35 6.79
N SER A 83 22.10 -11.31 7.62
CA SER A 83 21.81 -11.39 9.07
C SER A 83 20.52 -10.71 9.54
N LYS A 84 19.84 -9.90 8.70
CA LYS A 84 18.55 -9.26 9.03
C LYS A 84 17.80 -8.94 7.73
N GLN A 85 16.58 -9.46 7.62
CA GLN A 85 15.63 -9.09 6.57
C GLN A 85 14.46 -8.34 7.23
N PRO A 86 13.99 -7.24 6.63
CA PRO A 86 12.69 -6.67 6.99
C PRO A 86 11.61 -7.69 6.62
N GLU A 87 10.89 -8.21 7.61
CA GLU A 87 9.89 -9.26 7.44
C GLU A 87 8.50 -8.65 7.23
N THR A 88 8.13 -7.69 8.08
CA THR A 88 6.82 -7.03 7.98
C THR A 88 6.81 -5.95 6.90
N ILE A 89 5.62 -5.63 6.38
CA ILE A 89 5.43 -4.51 5.45
C ILE A 89 5.93 -3.20 6.07
N HIS A 90 5.74 -2.98 7.37
CA HIS A 90 6.19 -1.76 8.06
C HIS A 90 7.72 -1.68 8.16
N GLU A 91 8.39 -2.80 8.41
CA GLU A 91 9.85 -2.84 8.42
C GLU A 91 10.43 -2.57 7.02
N LYS A 92 9.77 -3.11 5.97
CA LYS A 92 10.14 -2.86 4.56
C LYS A 92 9.92 -1.39 4.19
N ALA A 93 8.76 -0.83 4.55
CA ALA A 93 8.42 0.57 4.33
C ALA A 93 9.40 1.52 5.04
N PHE A 94 9.69 1.28 6.32
CA PHE A 94 10.67 2.08 7.06
C PHE A 94 12.06 1.96 6.44
N ALA A 95 12.47 0.77 6.01
CA ALA A 95 13.75 0.58 5.36
C ALA A 95 13.86 1.34 4.05
N LEU A 96 12.83 1.29 3.20
CA LEU A 96 12.75 2.04 1.96
C LEU A 96 12.83 3.56 2.22
N MET A 97 11.96 4.05 3.11
CA MET A 97 11.90 5.46 3.50
C MET A 97 13.26 5.97 4.00
N ARG A 98 13.89 5.22 4.93
CA ARG A 98 15.20 5.57 5.48
C ARG A 98 16.26 5.65 4.40
N LEU A 99 16.35 4.64 3.55
CA LEU A 99 17.43 4.56 2.58
C LEU A 99 17.35 5.69 1.55
N ILE A 100 16.15 6.06 1.08
CA ILE A 100 15.95 7.19 0.16
C ILE A 100 16.22 8.52 0.87
N ALA A 101 15.68 8.73 2.08
CA ALA A 101 15.78 10.02 2.76
C ALA A 101 17.19 10.37 3.25
N SER A 102 17.98 9.38 3.66
CA SER A 102 19.28 9.58 4.35
C SER A 102 20.50 9.61 3.42
N ASN A 103 20.42 8.96 2.26
CA ASN A 103 21.61 8.74 1.44
C ASN A 103 21.77 9.72 0.27
N HIS A 104 20.90 10.72 0.17
CA HIS A 104 20.98 11.81 -0.80
C HIS A 104 21.21 11.34 -2.25
N TRP A 105 20.40 10.38 -2.72
CA TRP A 105 20.57 9.81 -4.06
C TRP A 105 20.16 10.76 -5.19
N PHE A 106 19.47 11.84 -4.83
CA PHE A 106 19.06 12.90 -5.72
C PHE A 106 19.65 14.23 -5.25
N VAL A 107 19.80 15.16 -6.19
CA VAL A 107 20.32 16.52 -5.92
C VAL A 107 19.40 17.26 -4.93
N ASP A 108 18.09 17.19 -5.16
CA ASP A 108 17.05 17.67 -4.25
C ASP A 108 15.87 16.70 -4.21
N GLY A 109 14.88 16.93 -3.35
CA GLY A 109 13.64 16.17 -3.31
C GLY A 109 13.69 14.87 -2.52
N ASN A 110 14.86 14.41 -2.05
CA ASN A 110 15.05 13.12 -1.35
C ASN A 110 13.97 12.79 -0.29
N LYS A 111 13.62 13.76 0.58
CA LYS A 111 12.58 13.56 1.61
C LYS A 111 11.18 13.41 1.02
N ARG A 112 10.87 14.19 -0.02
CA ARG A 112 9.58 14.12 -0.73
C ARG A 112 9.48 12.81 -1.50
N THR A 113 10.55 12.39 -2.18
CA THR A 113 10.62 11.10 -2.87
C THR A 113 10.49 9.94 -1.89
N ALA A 114 11.17 9.99 -0.74
CA ALA A 114 11.04 8.98 0.30
C ALA A 114 9.60 8.86 0.82
N LEU A 115 8.93 9.99 1.07
CA LEU A 115 7.53 10.01 1.49
C LEU A 115 6.60 9.40 0.44
N ASN A 116 6.65 9.90 -0.80
CA ASN A 116 5.76 9.46 -1.87
C ASN A 116 5.99 8.00 -2.25
N THR A 117 7.25 7.55 -2.32
CA THR A 117 7.57 6.14 -2.59
C THR A 117 7.04 5.22 -1.48
N THR A 118 7.17 5.64 -0.21
CA THR A 118 6.67 4.85 0.94
C THR A 118 5.15 4.81 0.96
N ASN A 119 4.49 5.94 0.66
CA ASN A 119 3.05 6.02 0.54
C ASN A 119 2.52 5.11 -0.58
N LEU A 120 3.14 5.18 -1.77
CA LEU A 120 2.80 4.30 -2.90
C LEU A 120 3.02 2.82 -2.57
N PHE A 121 4.12 2.50 -1.87
CA PHE A 121 4.38 1.14 -1.41
C PHE A 121 3.27 0.61 -0.50
N TYR A 122 2.80 1.40 0.48
CA TYR A 122 1.65 0.97 1.29
C TYR A 122 0.38 0.83 0.45
N TYR A 123 0.09 1.84 -0.38
CA TYR A 123 -1.13 1.88 -1.18
C TYR A 123 -1.26 0.67 -2.11
N LEU A 124 -0.20 0.33 -2.86
CA LEU A 124 -0.18 -0.82 -3.78
C LEU A 124 -0.12 -2.17 -3.05
N ASN A 125 0.07 -2.17 -1.74
CA ASN A 125 -0.01 -3.35 -0.88
C ASN A 125 -1.27 -3.35 0.01
N GLY A 126 -2.25 -2.49 -0.28
CA GLY A 126 -3.56 -2.51 0.39
C GLY A 126 -3.62 -1.78 1.73
N TYR A 127 -2.74 -0.80 1.95
CA TYR A 127 -2.73 0.02 3.17
C TYR A 127 -2.81 1.50 2.85
N GLU A 128 -3.57 2.25 3.63
CA GLU A 128 -3.46 3.71 3.68
C GLU A 128 -2.40 4.08 4.72
N LEU A 129 -1.52 5.02 4.37
CA LEU A 129 -0.59 5.64 5.31
C LEU A 129 -1.07 7.05 5.63
N GLU A 130 -1.49 7.28 6.87
CA GLU A 130 -1.71 8.64 7.36
C GLU A 130 -0.36 9.31 7.62
N TYR A 131 -0.15 10.49 7.02
CA TYR A 131 1.10 11.24 7.23
C TYR A 131 0.88 12.71 7.60
N GLY A 132 1.35 13.06 8.78
CA GLY A 132 1.26 14.40 9.36
C GLY A 132 2.61 15.09 9.58
N GLU A 133 2.67 15.97 10.57
CA GLU A 133 3.91 16.67 10.95
C GLU A 133 4.96 15.72 11.53
N ASP A 134 4.53 14.67 12.24
CA ASP A 134 5.43 13.71 12.90
C ASP A 134 6.22 12.88 11.89
N LEU A 135 5.57 12.34 10.86
CA LEU A 135 6.28 11.63 9.79
C LEU A 135 7.23 12.56 9.02
N ARG A 136 6.82 13.82 8.78
CA ARG A 136 7.70 14.84 8.17
C ARG A 136 8.90 15.16 9.07
N ALA A 137 8.73 15.17 10.39
CA ALA A 137 9.81 15.36 11.34
C ALA A 137 10.76 14.16 11.33
N MET A 138 10.24 12.93 11.26
CA MET A 138 11.03 11.71 11.11
C MET A 138 11.89 11.75 9.84
N LEU A 139 11.31 12.10 8.69
CA LEU A 139 12.05 12.26 7.43
C LEU A 139 13.17 13.31 7.52
N LYS A 140 12.91 14.45 8.18
CA LYS A 140 13.94 15.48 8.43
C LYS A 140 15.07 14.94 9.30
N LEU A 141 14.75 14.17 10.34
CA LEU A 141 15.76 13.56 11.19
C LEU A 141 16.58 12.52 10.43
N LEU A 142 15.96 11.65 9.64
CA LEU A 142 16.65 10.66 8.80
C LEU A 142 17.61 11.33 7.81
N ALA A 143 17.22 12.45 7.21
CA ALA A 143 18.06 13.23 6.29
C ALA A 143 19.26 13.91 6.98
N VAL A 144 19.22 14.09 8.31
CA VAL A 144 20.32 14.71 9.08
C VAL A 144 21.19 13.67 9.77
N ARG A 145 20.57 12.64 10.35
CA ARG A 145 21.22 11.59 11.14
C ARG A 145 20.29 10.40 11.35
N GLU A 146 20.61 9.26 10.74
CA GLU A 146 19.79 8.05 10.85
C GLU A 146 19.87 7.38 12.23
N ASP A 147 20.99 7.48 12.94
CA ASP A 147 21.28 6.75 14.19
C ASP A 147 20.48 7.24 15.40
N ILE A 148 19.81 8.40 15.30
CA ILE A 148 18.94 8.92 16.35
C ILE A 148 17.62 8.13 16.40
N ILE A 149 17.17 7.63 15.25
CA ILE A 149 15.87 6.99 15.13
C ILE A 149 16.04 5.50 15.40
N ASP A 150 15.45 5.05 16.50
CA ASP A 150 15.32 3.63 16.79
C ASP A 150 14.40 2.97 15.76
N ARG A 151 14.86 1.86 15.20
CA ARG A 151 14.15 1.15 14.12
C ARG A 151 12.80 0.62 14.58
N ASP A 152 12.76 0.00 15.76
CA ASP A 152 11.56 -0.67 16.24
C ASP A 152 10.49 0.37 16.59
N THR A 153 10.92 1.50 17.17
CA THR A 153 10.06 2.66 17.44
C THR A 153 9.50 3.27 16.16
N ALA A 154 10.33 3.48 15.13
CA ALA A 154 9.87 4.05 13.87
C ALA A 154 8.94 3.10 13.10
N THR A 155 9.23 1.80 13.14
CA THR A 155 8.38 0.77 12.54
C THR A 155 7.03 0.70 13.25
N GLY A 156 7.02 0.75 14.58
CA GLY A 156 5.80 0.81 15.38
C GLY A 156 4.98 2.06 15.07
N TYR A 157 5.62 3.22 14.96
CA TYR A 157 4.94 4.44 14.52
C TYR A 157 4.30 4.28 13.14
N LEU A 158 5.00 3.69 12.16
CA LEU A 158 4.38 3.46 10.86
C LEU A 158 3.19 2.51 10.93
N ALA A 159 3.28 1.45 11.74
CA ALA A 159 2.16 0.53 11.95
C ALA A 159 0.95 1.24 12.58
N ASP A 160 1.18 2.11 13.57
CA ASP A 160 0.15 2.92 14.23
C ASP A 160 -0.49 3.98 13.31
N GLN A 161 0.14 4.28 12.17
CA GLN A 161 -0.34 5.27 11.18
C GLN A 161 -0.82 4.60 9.89
N THR A 162 -0.99 3.29 9.89
CA THR A 162 -1.46 2.56 8.72
C THR A 162 -2.69 1.73 9.04
N GLU A 163 -3.68 1.82 8.15
CA GLU A 163 -4.90 1.03 8.22
C GLU A 163 -5.08 0.25 6.90
N PRO A 164 -5.61 -0.99 6.95
CA PRO A 164 -5.94 -1.72 5.73
C PRO A 164 -6.99 -0.97 4.91
N LEU A 165 -6.80 -0.92 3.59
CA LEU A 165 -7.79 -0.40 2.66
C LEU A 165 -8.96 -1.38 2.55
N ASP A 166 -10.18 -0.89 2.66
CA ASP A 166 -11.35 -1.67 2.28
C ASP A 166 -11.60 -1.61 0.75
N GLU A 167 -12.43 -2.53 0.22
CA GLU A 167 -12.68 -2.61 -1.23
C GLU A 167 -13.35 -1.34 -1.81
N ASP A 168 -14.08 -0.60 -0.98
CA ASP A 168 -14.76 0.65 -1.37
C ASP A 168 -13.79 1.84 -1.35
N ASP A 169 -12.81 1.80 -0.45
CA ASP A 169 -11.69 2.74 -0.33
C ASP A 169 -10.71 2.59 -1.48
N TRP A 170 -10.46 1.39 -2.00
CA TRP A 170 -9.63 1.20 -3.21
C TRP A 170 -10.12 2.06 -4.39
N MET A 171 -11.43 2.10 -4.62
CA MET A 171 -12.03 2.88 -5.71
C MET A 171 -12.00 4.39 -5.41
N THR A 172 -12.26 4.77 -4.15
CA THR A 172 -12.34 6.17 -3.74
C THR A 172 -10.96 6.80 -3.60
N LEU A 173 -10.01 6.12 -2.97
CA LEU A 173 -8.62 6.51 -2.86
C LEU A 173 -7.87 6.36 -4.18
N GLY A 174 -8.21 5.41 -5.04
CA GLY A 174 -7.64 5.36 -6.39
C GLY A 174 -7.98 6.62 -7.18
N LEU A 175 -9.23 7.06 -7.08
CA LEU A 175 -9.66 8.32 -7.70
C LEU A 175 -9.11 9.55 -6.97
N THR A 176 -8.97 9.52 -5.64
CA THR A 176 -8.50 10.64 -4.82
C THR A 176 -6.98 10.80 -4.88
N ALA A 177 -6.22 9.71 -4.92
CA ALA A 177 -4.78 9.69 -5.14
C ALA A 177 -4.47 10.10 -6.58
N LEU A 178 -5.26 9.65 -7.56
CA LEU A 178 -5.18 10.17 -8.93
C LEU A 178 -5.54 11.66 -8.98
N LEU A 179 -6.60 12.10 -8.30
CA LEU A 179 -6.99 13.51 -8.20
C LEU A 179 -5.94 14.34 -7.49
N ASN A 180 -5.32 13.86 -6.40
CA ASN A 180 -4.28 14.57 -5.69
C ASN A 180 -2.97 14.57 -6.49
N LEU A 181 -2.67 13.52 -7.24
CA LEU A 181 -1.57 13.51 -8.21
C LEU A 181 -1.83 14.56 -9.29
N ILE A 182 -3.06 14.63 -9.83
CA ILE A 182 -3.46 15.64 -10.81
C ILE A 182 -3.47 17.05 -10.21
N VAL A 183 -4.02 17.24 -9.01
CA VAL A 183 -4.20 18.56 -8.37
C VAL A 183 -2.89 19.09 -7.79
N ASN A 184 -1.98 18.23 -7.32
CA ASN A 184 -0.64 18.67 -6.92
C ASN A 184 0.29 18.89 -8.12
N ALA A 185 0.02 18.25 -9.27
CA ALA A 185 0.71 18.50 -10.54
C ALA A 185 0.16 19.70 -11.33
N LEU A 186 -0.96 20.31 -10.90
CA LEU A 186 -1.55 21.49 -11.53
C LEU A 186 -1.39 22.70 -10.60
N ASP A 187 -0.78 23.78 -11.11
CA ASP A 187 -0.68 25.05 -10.40
C ASP A 187 -2.09 25.53 -10.03
N PRO A 188 -2.41 25.89 -8.77
CA PRO A 188 -3.77 26.29 -8.38
C PRO A 188 -4.32 27.51 -9.13
N GLU A 189 -3.49 28.25 -9.88
CA GLU A 189 -3.92 29.32 -10.79
C GLU A 189 -4.41 28.82 -12.16
N ASP A 190 -4.08 27.59 -12.56
CA ASP A 190 -4.48 26.96 -13.84
C ASP A 190 -5.74 26.09 -13.73
N ILE A 191 -6.29 25.89 -12.52
CA ILE A 191 -7.54 25.15 -12.32
C ILE A 191 -8.74 26.10 -12.48
N ASP A 192 -9.29 26.17 -13.69
CA ASP A 192 -10.58 26.81 -13.93
C ASP A 192 -11.72 25.89 -13.47
N ALA A 193 -12.16 26.09 -12.22
CA ALA A 193 -13.28 25.35 -11.65
C ALA A 193 -14.60 25.56 -12.41
N GLU A 194 -14.77 26.63 -13.19
CA GLU A 194 -15.94 26.82 -14.06
C GLU A 194 -15.88 25.94 -15.32
N GLU A 195 -14.68 25.67 -15.86
CA GLU A 195 -14.49 24.79 -17.04
C GLU A 195 -14.78 23.32 -16.69
N ILE A 196 -14.25 22.82 -15.56
CA ILE A 196 -14.45 21.44 -15.09
C ILE A 196 -15.93 21.16 -14.77
N LEU A 197 -16.63 22.12 -14.15
CA LEU A 197 -18.06 21.97 -13.85
C LEU A 197 -18.93 22.09 -15.12
N SER A 198 -18.45 22.76 -16.18
CA SER A 198 -19.17 22.84 -17.46
C SER A 198 -19.13 21.52 -18.25
N GLU A 199 -18.01 20.80 -18.24
CA GLU A 199 -17.88 19.51 -18.94
C GLU A 199 -18.69 18.39 -18.28
N THR A 200 -18.82 18.42 -16.95
CA THR A 200 -19.67 17.45 -16.23
C THR A 200 -21.17 17.72 -16.44
N ALA A 201 -21.57 18.99 -16.56
CA ALA A 201 -22.95 19.38 -16.81
C ALA A 201 -23.44 19.06 -18.23
N ASP A 202 -22.56 19.15 -19.25
CA ASP A 202 -22.92 18.85 -20.65
C ASP A 202 -23.08 17.35 -20.93
N SER A 203 -22.49 16.48 -20.10
CA SER A 203 -22.68 15.02 -20.21
C SER A 203 -24.06 14.53 -19.76
N THR A 204 -24.82 15.36 -19.03
CA THR A 204 -26.16 15.02 -18.53
C THR A 204 -27.32 15.33 -19.47
N ASP A 205 -27.09 16.03 -20.60
CA ASP A 205 -28.15 16.47 -21.51
C ASP A 205 -28.30 15.64 -22.81
N LEU A 206 -27.63 14.49 -22.93
CA LEU A 206 -27.82 13.59 -24.08
C LEU A 206 -28.84 12.46 -23.90
N ASN A 207 -29.56 12.38 -22.77
CA ASN A 207 -30.53 11.29 -22.56
C ASN A 207 -32.01 11.68 -22.61
N ASN A 208 -32.37 12.80 -23.25
CA ASN A 208 -33.77 13.16 -23.48
C ASN A 208 -34.07 13.66 -24.90
N HIS A 209 -33.74 12.85 -25.90
CA HIS A 209 -34.44 12.91 -27.18
C HIS A 209 -34.47 11.57 -27.90
N ASN A 210 -35.48 10.76 -27.58
CA ASN A 210 -36.12 9.95 -28.61
C ASN A 210 -37.60 9.82 -28.29
N GLY A 211 -38.43 10.33 -29.21
CA GLY A 211 -39.89 10.29 -29.16
C GLY A 211 -40.50 8.94 -29.52
#